data_AF-A0A6F8YEA2-F1
#
_entry.id   AF-A0A6F8YEA2-F1
#
_cell.length_a   1.000
_cell.length_b   1.000
_cell.length_c   1.000
_cell.angle_alpha   90.00
_cell.angle_beta   90.00
_cell.angle_gamma   90.00
#
_symmetry.space_group_name_H-M   'P 1'
#
loop_
_entity.id
_entity.type
_entity.pdbx_description
1 polymer ?
#
loop_
_entity_poly.entity_id
_entity_poly.type
_entity_poly.pdbx_seq_one_letter_code
_entity_poly.pdbx_strand_id
1 'polypeptide(L)'
;MLLAGDAESEEQRALLDEVGAAGVRADVLKVAHHGSPYQDPEFLDAVDPALALVSVGVDNGYGHPSAVVLGRLARGGARVLRTDVDGDLAAVRTGAGQLAVAVRGRDPPW
;
A
#
# COMPACT_ATOMS: atom_id res chain seq x y z
N MET A 1 5.48 2.47 -9.79
CA MET A 1 4.87 2.81 -8.48
C MET A 1 3.48 3.32 -8.75
N LEU A 2 2.50 2.93 -7.94
CA LEU A 2 1.11 3.40 -8.03
C LEU A 2 0.72 4.15 -6.76
N LEU A 3 0.16 5.35 -6.95
CA LEU A 3 -0.34 6.22 -5.90
C LEU A 3 -1.86 6.31 -6.00
N ALA A 4 -2.56 5.40 -5.34
CA ALA A 4 -4.00 5.23 -5.52
C ALA A 4 -4.86 6.29 -4.80
N GLY A 5 -4.25 7.34 -4.23
CA GLY A 5 -4.96 8.40 -3.51
C GLY A 5 -5.90 7.80 -2.45
N ASP A 6 -7.14 8.26 -2.47
CA ASP A 6 -8.23 7.72 -1.63
C ASP A 6 -9.33 7.06 -2.49
N ALA A 7 -8.96 6.55 -3.68
CA ALA A 7 -9.85 5.78 -4.54
C ALA A 7 -10.45 4.60 -3.78
N GLU A 8 -11.76 4.44 -3.81
CA GLU A 8 -12.44 3.30 -3.21
C GLU A 8 -12.70 2.22 -4.28
N SER A 9 -13.47 1.19 -3.95
CA SER A 9 -13.65 0.02 -4.81
C SER A 9 -14.15 0.37 -6.23
N GLU A 10 -15.02 1.37 -6.37
CA GLU A 10 -15.56 1.77 -7.68
C GLU A 10 -14.49 2.43 -8.57
N GLU A 11 -13.74 3.39 -8.04
CA GLU A 11 -12.67 4.05 -8.80
C GLU A 11 -11.51 3.08 -9.11
N GLN A 12 -11.21 2.16 -8.20
CA GLN A 12 -10.20 1.12 -8.41
C GLN A 12 -10.61 0.16 -9.53
N ARG A 13 -11.87 -0.28 -9.53
CA ARG A 13 -12.44 -1.13 -10.59
C ARG A 13 -12.44 -0.39 -11.92
N ALA A 14 -12.91 0.86 -11.95
CA ALA A 14 -12.94 1.67 -13.16
C ALA A 14 -11.54 1.86 -13.76
N LEU A 15 -10.53 2.14 -12.92
CA LEU A 15 -9.14 2.22 -13.37
C LEU A 15 -8.65 0.88 -13.94
N LEU A 16 -8.92 -0.23 -13.24
CA LEU A 16 -8.54 -1.56 -13.72
C LEU A 16 -9.17 -1.90 -15.07
N ASP A 17 -10.45 -1.56 -15.26
CA ASP A 17 -11.17 -1.79 -16.51
C ASP A 17 -10.63 -0.90 -17.65
N GLU A 18 -10.23 0.34 -17.34
CA GLU A 18 -9.69 1.29 -18.32
C GLU A 18 -8.29 0.90 -18.81
N VAL A 19 -7.37 0.58 -17.90
CA VAL A 19 -5.95 0.38 -18.25
C VAL A 19 -5.51 -1.09 -18.23
N GLY A 20 -6.38 -2.00 -17.77
CA GLY A 20 -6.11 -3.42 -17.63
C GLY A 20 -5.09 -3.75 -16.52
N ALA A 21 -4.96 -5.05 -16.22
CA ALA A 21 -4.05 -5.53 -15.16
C ALA A 21 -2.58 -5.10 -15.41
N ALA A 22 -2.13 -5.12 -16.67
CA ALA A 22 -0.79 -4.67 -17.03
C ALA A 22 -0.58 -3.17 -16.79
N GLY A 23 -1.64 -2.35 -16.90
CA GLY A 23 -1.58 -0.90 -16.69
C GLY A 23 -1.51 -0.49 -15.23
N VAL A 24 -2.07 -1.29 -14.31
CA VAL A 24 -2.03 -1.01 -12.86
C VAL A 24 -0.85 -1.66 -12.14
N ARG A 25 -0.14 -2.58 -12.78
CA ARG A 25 0.98 -3.32 -12.18
C ARG A 25 2.08 -2.37 -11.67
N ALA A 26 2.51 -2.53 -10.41
CA ALA A 26 3.53 -1.69 -9.82
C ALA A 26 4.29 -2.36 -8.66
N ASP A 27 5.63 -2.25 -8.65
CA ASP A 27 6.48 -2.77 -7.56
C ASP A 27 6.18 -2.14 -6.18
N VAL A 28 5.64 -0.91 -6.17
CA VAL A 28 5.30 -0.14 -4.97
C VAL A 28 3.88 0.38 -5.10
N LEU A 29 3.05 0.08 -4.11
CA LEU A 29 1.69 0.60 -3.95
C LEU A 29 1.62 1.49 -2.72
N LYS A 30 1.21 2.75 -2.86
CA LYS A 30 0.59 3.46 -1.73
C LYS A 30 -0.85 2.97 -1.64
N VAL A 31 -1.17 2.25 -0.57
CA VAL A 31 -2.50 1.68 -0.36
C VAL A 31 -3.51 2.82 -0.28
N ALA A 32 -4.60 2.70 -1.04
CA ALA A 32 -5.61 3.74 -1.10
C ALA A 32 -6.26 3.97 0.28
N HIS A 33 -6.69 5.21 0.51
CA HIS A 33 -7.58 5.57 1.60
C HIS A 33 -7.14 5.02 2.97
N HIS A 34 -5.86 5.21 3.30
CA HIS A 34 -5.27 4.79 4.58
C HIS A 34 -5.40 3.28 4.89
N GLY A 35 -5.68 2.44 3.89
CA GLY A 35 -5.97 1.02 4.09
C GLY A 35 -7.42 0.72 4.50
N SER A 36 -8.37 1.58 4.12
CA SER A 36 -9.82 1.36 4.24
C SER A 36 -10.24 -0.06 3.80
N PRO A 37 -11.29 -0.67 4.38
CA PRO A 37 -11.85 -1.93 3.88
C PRO A 37 -12.43 -1.82 2.46
N TYR A 38 -12.69 -0.61 1.95
CA TYR A 38 -13.18 -0.35 0.60
C TYR A 38 -12.03 -0.40 -0.41
N GLN A 39 -11.55 -1.61 -0.68
CA GLN A 39 -10.59 -1.90 -1.75
C GLN A 39 -11.21 -2.93 -2.68
N ASP A 40 -11.03 -2.79 -3.99
CA ASP A 40 -11.39 -3.82 -4.95
C ASP A 40 -10.36 -4.97 -4.89
N PRO A 41 -10.82 -6.20 -4.62
CA PRO A 41 -10.00 -7.41 -4.63
C PRO A 41 -9.09 -7.59 -5.85
N GLU A 42 -9.66 -7.47 -7.04
CA GLU A 42 -8.98 -7.79 -8.29
C GLU A 42 -7.96 -6.71 -8.63
N PHE A 43 -8.26 -5.45 -8.29
CA PHE A 43 -7.31 -4.36 -8.36
C PHE A 43 -6.08 -4.63 -7.50
N LEU A 44 -6.25 -5.01 -6.22
CA LEU A 44 -5.10 -5.30 -5.35
C LEU A 44 -4.24 -6.47 -5.86
N ASP A 45 -4.87 -7.49 -6.42
CA ASP A 45 -4.17 -8.64 -7.01
C ASP A 45 -3.45 -8.25 -8.31
N ALA A 46 -4.07 -7.40 -9.15
CA ALA A 46 -3.52 -6.92 -10.42
C ALA A 46 -2.34 -5.96 -10.25
N VAL A 47 -2.34 -5.16 -9.17
CA VAL A 47 -1.19 -4.28 -8.86
C VAL A 47 0.07 -5.10 -8.58
N ASP A 48 -0.06 -6.28 -7.96
CA ASP A 48 1.05 -7.22 -7.66
C ASP A 48 2.28 -6.53 -7.00
N PRO A 49 2.09 -5.79 -5.87
CA PRO A 49 3.17 -5.00 -5.31
C PRO A 49 4.16 -5.83 -4.49
N ALA A 50 5.45 -5.60 -4.68
CA ALA A 50 6.48 -6.10 -3.77
C ALA A 50 6.50 -5.32 -2.43
N LEU A 51 6.09 -4.05 -2.47
CA LEU A 51 6.02 -3.15 -1.32
C LEU A 51 4.67 -2.42 -1.27
N ALA A 52 3.97 -2.53 -0.15
CA ALA A 52 2.73 -1.78 0.11
C ALA A 52 2.94 -0.81 1.28
N LEU A 53 2.74 0.48 1.02
CA LEU A 53 2.88 1.56 1.99
C LEU A 53 1.51 2.05 2.42
N VAL A 54 1.22 1.97 3.72
CA VAL A 54 -0.02 2.45 4.31
C VAL A 54 0.28 3.74 5.07
N SER A 55 -0.07 4.87 4.47
CA SER A 55 -0.07 6.15 5.20
C SER A 55 -1.29 6.20 6.10
N VAL A 56 -1.09 6.15 7.41
CA VAL A 56 -2.13 6.16 8.45
C VAL A 56 -1.56 6.74 9.75
N GLY A 57 -2.41 7.44 10.53
CA GLY A 57 -2.02 8.05 11.80
C GLY A 57 -2.13 7.10 12.99
N VAL A 58 -1.33 7.34 14.03
CA VAL A 58 -1.28 6.55 15.29
C VAL A 58 -2.63 6.50 16.00
N ASP A 59 -3.37 7.62 15.99
CA ASP A 59 -4.65 7.76 16.67
C ASP A 59 -5.83 7.71 15.68
N ASN A 60 -5.68 6.93 14.61
CA ASN A 60 -6.71 6.83 13.58
C ASN A 60 -7.99 6.15 14.07
N GLY A 61 -9.02 6.94 14.37
CA GLY A 61 -10.32 6.46 14.87
C GLY A 61 -11.27 5.87 13.81
N TYR A 62 -10.92 5.94 12.52
CA TYR A 62 -11.78 5.47 11.41
C TYR A 62 -11.78 3.93 11.24
N GLY A 63 -10.99 3.20 12.03
CA GLY A 63 -10.87 1.75 11.91
C GLY A 63 -9.99 1.30 10.74
N HIS A 64 -9.06 2.17 10.28
CA HIS A 64 -8.07 1.82 9.25
C HIS A 64 -6.67 1.72 9.89
N PRO A 65 -5.78 0.88 9.33
CA PRO A 65 -6.00 0.00 8.20
C PRO A 65 -6.83 -1.25 8.55
N SER A 66 -7.58 -1.74 7.57
CA SER A 66 -8.34 -2.99 7.66
C SER A 66 -7.39 -4.20 7.71
N ALA A 67 -7.55 -5.05 8.73
CA ALA A 67 -6.77 -6.30 8.85
C ALA A 67 -6.98 -7.24 7.65
N VAL A 68 -8.16 -7.18 7.00
CA VAL A 68 -8.45 -7.96 5.79
C VAL A 68 -7.57 -7.50 4.62
N VAL A 69 -7.45 -6.18 4.42
CA VAL A 69 -6.63 -5.59 3.36
C VAL A 69 -5.15 -5.86 3.60
N LEU A 70 -4.66 -5.64 4.83
CA LEU A 70 -3.27 -5.96 5.20
C LEU A 70 -2.96 -7.44 4.97
N GLY A 71 -3.86 -8.33 5.40
CA GLY A 71 -3.71 -9.76 5.24
C GLY A 71 -3.72 -10.21 3.77
N ARG A 72 -4.51 -9.57 2.91
CA ARG A 72 -4.51 -9.84 1.47
C ARG A 72 -3.16 -9.47 0.85
N LEU A 73 -2.70 -8.23 1.06
CA LEU A 73 -1.44 -7.74 0.53
C LEU A 73 -0.26 -8.63 0.96
N ALA A 74 -0.20 -8.98 2.26
CA ALA A 74 0.82 -9.88 2.78
C ALA A 74 0.76 -11.29 2.17
N ARG A 75 -0.43 -11.87 2.00
CA ARG A 75 -0.60 -13.18 1.33
C ARG A 75 -0.24 -13.13 -0.16
N GLY A 76 -0.39 -11.97 -0.81
CA GLY A 76 0.08 -11.71 -2.16
C GLY A 76 1.60 -11.55 -2.28
N GLY A 77 2.33 -11.58 -1.16
CA GLY A 77 3.80 -11.46 -1.15
C GLY A 77 4.33 -10.05 -0.91
N ALA A 78 3.46 -9.06 -0.72
CA ALA A 78 3.88 -7.69 -0.46
C ALA A 78 4.49 -7.57 0.95
N ARG A 79 5.62 -6.87 1.05
CA ARG A 79 6.06 -6.30 2.33
C ARG A 79 5.16 -5.11 2.65
N VAL A 80 4.41 -5.18 3.74
CA VAL A 80 3.50 -4.11 4.17
C VAL A 80 4.15 -3.28 5.27
N LEU A 81 4.20 -1.95 5.09
CA LEU A 81 4.71 -1.00 6.09
C LEU A 81 3.68 0.11 6.33
N ARG A 82 3.60 0.60 7.56
CA ARG A 82 2.60 1.57 8.00
C ARG A 82 3.22 2.73 8.76
N THR A 83 2.81 3.96 8.45
CA THR A 83 3.39 5.14 9.10
C THR A 83 3.06 5.29 10.58
N ASP A 84 1.99 4.64 11.07
CA ASP A 84 1.62 4.64 12.49
C ASP A 84 2.48 3.71 13.35
N VAL A 85 3.11 2.70 12.74
CA VAL A 85 3.99 1.73 13.42
C VAL A 85 5.46 2.02 13.11
N ASP A 86 5.77 2.24 11.84
CA ASP A 86 7.15 2.34 11.35
C ASP A 86 7.66 3.81 11.31
N GLY A 87 6.78 4.81 11.38
CA GLY A 87 7.15 6.23 11.23
C GLY A 87 7.21 6.69 9.77
N ASP A 88 8.06 7.68 9.45
CA ASP A 88 8.17 8.17 8.07
C ASP A 88 8.82 7.10 7.18
N LEU A 89 8.21 6.83 6.04
CA LEU A 89 8.64 5.81 5.09
C LEU A 89 9.10 6.44 3.79
N ALA A 90 10.26 6.03 3.28
CA ALA A 90 10.74 6.38 1.95
C ALA A 90 11.07 5.11 1.16
N ALA A 91 10.33 4.87 0.07
CA ALA A 91 10.72 3.86 -0.92
C ALA A 91 11.83 4.43 -1.80
N VAL A 92 12.96 3.74 -1.88
CA VAL A 92 14.15 4.18 -2.62
C VAL A 92 14.62 3.09 -3.56
N ARG A 93 15.25 3.48 -4.67
CA ARG A 93 16.10 2.57 -5.45
C ARG A 93 17.55 2.81 -5.06
N THR A 94 18.26 1.73 -4.73
CA THR A 94 19.70 1.80 -4.45
C THR A 94 20.48 2.10 -5.74
N GLY A 95 21.76 2.44 -5.62
CA GLY A 95 22.64 2.60 -6.80
C GLY A 95 22.75 1.33 -7.66
N ALA A 96 22.45 0.16 -7.10
CA ALA A 96 22.37 -1.12 -7.82
C ALA A 96 20.97 -1.41 -8.42
N GLY A 97 20.04 -0.45 -8.34
CA GLY A 97 18.68 -0.57 -8.89
C GLY A 97 17.69 -1.36 -8.03
N GLN A 98 18.11 -1.88 -6.87
CA GLN A 98 17.26 -2.66 -5.98
C GLN A 98 16.27 -1.77 -5.22
N LEU A 99 15.04 -2.25 -5.02
CA LEU A 99 14.05 -1.59 -4.19
C LEU A 99 14.42 -1.76 -2.70
N ALA A 100 14.46 -0.65 -1.96
CA ALA A 100 14.67 -0.63 -0.52
C ALA A 100 13.73 0.37 0.15
N VAL A 101 13.65 0.32 1.48
CA VAL A 101 12.88 1.28 2.28
C VAL A 101 13.79 1.88 3.33
N ALA A 102 13.85 3.21 3.37
CA ALA A 102 14.40 3.96 4.48
C ALA A 102 13.26 4.37 5.41
N VAL A 103 13.52 4.28 6.71
CA VAL A 103 12.55 4.57 7.76
C VAL A 103 13.13 5.67 8.65
N ARG A 104 12.32 6.68 8.96
CA ARG A 104 12.68 7.76 9.88
C ARG A 104 11.51 8.02 10.83
N GLY A 105 11.67 7.68 12.10
CA GLY A 105 10.57 7.80 13.05
C GLY A 105 10.76 6.82 14.19
N ARG A 106 9.84 6.91 15.16
CA ARG A 106 10.02 6.49 16.56
C ARG A 106 10.86 5.23 16.75
N ASP A 107 11.80 5.32 17.69
CA ASP A 107 12.34 4.12 18.35
C ASP A 107 11.16 3.23 18.76
N PRO A 108 11.24 1.91 18.53
CA PRO A 108 10.20 1.01 19.00
C PRO A 108 10.01 1.24 20.51
N PRO A 109 8.77 1.24 21.03
CA PRO A 109 8.53 1.35 22.46
C PRO A 109 8.97 0.09 23.25
N TRP A 110 9.79 -0.78 22.65
CA TRP A 110 10.28 -2.03 23.21
C TRP A 110 11.74 -2.27 22.82
#